data_AF-A0AAN0JJJ9-F1
#
_entry.id   AF-A0AAN0JJJ9-F1
#
_cell.length_a   1.000
_cell.length_b   1.000
_cell.length_c   1.000
_cell.angle_alpha   90.00
_cell.angle_beta   90.00
_cell.angle_gamma   90.00
#
_symmetry.space_group_name_H-M   'P 1'
#
loop_
_entity.id
_entity.type
_entity.pdbx_description
1 polymer ?
#
loop_
_entity_poly.entity_id
_entity_poly.type
_entity_poly.pdbx_seq_one_letter_code
_entity_poly.pdbx_strand_id
1 'polypeptide(L)'
;MGTASSKAAIVATPPEGLVPMPVTTEVISIAEKMKKDAEKKLKIKPSYTTFTPLSYIKQGETDYCIRVEVNNSEMIDVSGQYCAGSVRRVKAKHVTEDDDQTFF
;
A
#
# COMPACT_ATOMS: atom_id res chain seq x y z
N MET A 1 -36.76 -18.27 -13.80
CA MET A 1 -35.28 -18.25 -13.92
C MET A 1 -34.78 -17.30 -12.84
N GLY A 2 -34.32 -17.88 -11.73
CA GLY A 2 -34.16 -17.19 -10.45
C GLY A 2 -32.77 -16.56 -10.27
N THR A 3 -32.80 -15.29 -9.89
CA THR A 3 -31.88 -14.56 -9.01
C THR A 3 -30.42 -14.45 -9.44
N ALA A 4 -30.09 -13.23 -9.89
CA ALA A 4 -28.78 -12.63 -9.76
C ALA A 4 -28.25 -12.85 -8.33
N SER A 5 -27.19 -13.66 -8.21
CA SER A 5 -26.45 -13.77 -6.96
C SER A 5 -25.46 -12.62 -6.92
N SER A 6 -25.93 -11.48 -6.40
CA SER A 6 -25.11 -10.35 -5.99
C SER A 6 -24.14 -10.85 -4.94
N LYS A 7 -22.97 -11.33 -5.37
CA LYS A 7 -21.89 -11.75 -4.47
C LYS A 7 -21.45 -10.52 -3.70
N ALA A 8 -21.96 -10.40 -2.48
CA ALA A 8 -21.60 -9.37 -1.53
C ALA A 8 -20.07 -9.22 -1.53
N ALA A 9 -19.58 -8.01 -1.77
CA ALA A 9 -18.20 -7.65 -1.52
C ALA A 9 -17.98 -7.78 -0.01
N ILE A 10 -17.65 -8.99 0.45
CA ILE A 10 -17.02 -9.17 1.74
C ILE A 10 -15.77 -8.31 1.63
N VAL A 11 -15.69 -7.24 2.43
CA VAL A 11 -14.48 -6.44 2.58
C VAL A 11 -13.46 -7.37 3.21
N ALA A 12 -12.81 -8.17 2.35
CA ALA A 12 -11.87 -9.17 2.76
C ALA A 12 -10.62 -8.42 3.22
N THR A 13 -10.31 -8.55 4.51
CA THR A 13 -9.07 -8.04 5.06
C THR A 13 -7.92 -8.57 4.21
N PRO A 14 -6.97 -7.72 3.78
CA PRO A 14 -5.83 -8.17 2.99
C PRO A 14 -5.11 -9.31 3.72
N PRO A 15 -4.80 -10.42 3.04
CA PRO A 15 -4.04 -11.52 3.63
C PRO A 15 -2.71 -11.05 4.20
N GLU A 16 -2.26 -11.75 5.23
CA GLU A 16 -0.92 -11.58 5.79
C GLU A 16 0.10 -12.36 4.97
N GLY A 17 1.29 -11.79 4.79
CA GLY A 17 2.36 -12.42 4.04
C GLY A 17 3.58 -11.51 3.91
N LEU A 18 4.76 -12.10 4.09
CA LEU A 18 6.05 -11.42 3.92
C LEU A 18 6.61 -11.55 2.48
N VAL A 19 5.84 -12.17 1.59
CA VAL A 19 6.15 -12.26 0.16
C VAL A 19 5.25 -11.26 -0.56
N PRO A 20 5.75 -10.50 -1.56
CA PRO A 20 4.95 -9.55 -2.30
C PRO A 20 3.66 -10.17 -2.84
N MET A 21 2.52 -9.56 -2.49
CA MET A 21 1.18 -9.98 -2.89
C MET A 21 0.52 -8.95 -3.81
N PRO A 22 -0.41 -9.39 -4.68
CA PRO A 22 -1.15 -8.50 -5.57
C PRO A 22 -2.04 -7.56 -4.77
N VAL A 23 -1.99 -6.27 -5.12
CA VAL A 23 -2.74 -5.21 -4.42
C VAL A 23 -4.25 -5.44 -4.51
N THR A 24 -4.93 -5.27 -3.37
CA THR A 24 -6.40 -5.29 -3.29
C THR A 24 -6.96 -3.87 -3.17
N THR A 25 -8.27 -3.67 -3.37
CA THR A 25 -8.93 -2.36 -3.21
C THR A 25 -8.72 -1.74 -1.82
N GLU A 26 -8.65 -2.57 -0.78
CA GLU A 26 -8.34 -2.11 0.58
C GLU A 26 -6.90 -1.58 0.67
N VAL A 27 -5.94 -2.30 0.08
CA VAL A 27 -4.53 -1.87 0.06
C VAL A 27 -4.35 -0.57 -0.74
N ILE A 28 -5.09 -0.38 -1.83
CA ILE A 28 -5.11 0.90 -2.57
C ILE A 28 -5.55 2.04 -1.64
N SER A 29 -6.65 1.84 -0.91
CA SER A 29 -7.18 2.82 0.04
C SER A 29 -6.20 3.13 1.18
N ILE A 30 -5.48 2.12 1.66
CA ILE A 30 -4.42 2.28 2.67
C ILE A 30 -3.25 3.07 2.09
N ALA A 31 -2.81 2.74 0.88
CA ALA A 31 -1.72 3.42 0.19
C ALA A 31 -2.02 4.91 -0.04
N GLU A 32 -3.24 5.25 -0.46
CA GLU A 32 -3.69 6.63 -0.61
C GLU A 32 -3.66 7.41 0.70
N LYS A 33 -4.03 6.77 1.82
CA LYS A 33 -3.93 7.37 3.15
C LYS A 33 -2.48 7.57 3.58
N MET A 34 -1.59 6.63 3.24
CA MET A 34 -0.16 6.72 3.53
C MET A 34 0.57 7.75 2.64
N LYS A 35 0.06 8.05 1.44
CA LYS A 35 0.67 8.96 0.45
C LYS A 35 1.09 10.30 1.06
N LYS A 36 0.18 10.97 1.79
CA LYS A 36 0.44 12.32 2.34
C LYS A 36 1.62 12.33 3.33
N ASP A 37 1.72 11.30 4.18
CA ASP A 37 2.84 11.15 5.10
C ASP A 37 4.14 10.77 4.39
N ALA A 38 4.05 9.92 3.35
CA ALA A 38 5.20 9.54 2.53
C ALA A 38 5.80 10.75 1.79
N GLU A 39 4.97 11.58 1.14
CA GLU A 39 5.38 12.83 0.48
C GLU A 39 6.17 13.74 1.43
N LYS A 40 5.61 13.96 2.63
CA LYS A 40 6.22 14.82 3.64
C LYS A 40 7.56 14.27 4.15
N LYS A 41 7.65 12.96 4.37
CA LYS A 41 8.84 12.33 4.96
C LYS A 41 10.02 12.21 3.99
N LEU A 42 9.75 11.86 2.74
CA LEU A 42 10.80 11.72 1.74
C LEU A 42 11.27 13.07 1.19
N LYS A 43 10.60 14.19 1.54
CA LYS A 43 10.85 15.52 0.95
C LYS A 43 10.85 15.49 -0.59
N ILE A 44 10.21 14.49 -1.17
CA ILE A 44 10.02 14.41 -2.62
C ILE A 44 9.08 15.54 -2.99
N LYS A 45 9.25 16.09 -4.19
CA LYS A 45 8.46 17.20 -4.73
C LYS A 45 6.99 17.02 -4.30
N PRO A 46 6.37 18.03 -3.67
CA PRO A 46 4.96 17.92 -3.29
C PRO A 46 4.15 17.67 -4.56
N SER A 47 3.33 16.62 -4.56
CA SER A 47 2.51 16.12 -5.68
C SER A 47 3.25 15.15 -6.61
N TYR A 48 3.31 13.88 -6.21
CA TYR A 48 3.52 12.82 -7.20
C TYR A 48 2.44 12.92 -8.28
N THR A 49 2.84 12.99 -9.55
CA THR A 49 1.90 13.01 -10.68
C THR A 49 1.13 11.70 -10.77
N THR A 50 1.78 10.60 -10.41
CA THR A 50 1.22 9.25 -10.32
C THR A 50 1.64 8.59 -9.00
N PHE A 51 0.74 7.79 -8.44
CA PHE A 51 0.98 7.03 -7.21
C PHE A 51 0.25 5.70 -7.35
N THR A 52 0.95 4.71 -7.90
CA THR A 52 0.39 3.43 -8.33
C THR A 52 0.93 2.31 -7.44
N PRO A 53 0.12 1.75 -6.52
CA PRO A 53 0.53 0.60 -5.74
C PRO A 53 0.75 -0.63 -6.65
N LEU A 54 1.90 -1.27 -6.52
CA LEU A 54 2.29 -2.44 -7.33
C LEU A 54 2.14 -3.76 -6.56
N SER A 55 2.60 -3.77 -5.32
CA SER A 55 2.55 -4.95 -4.43
C SER A 55 2.53 -4.52 -2.97
N TYR A 56 2.13 -5.44 -2.10
CA TYR A 56 2.26 -5.24 -0.66
C TYR A 56 2.73 -6.50 0.05
N ILE A 57 3.37 -6.29 1.19
CA ILE A 57 3.51 -7.28 2.24
C ILE A 57 2.78 -6.79 3.47
N LYS A 58 2.32 -7.73 4.28
CA LYS A 58 1.60 -7.45 5.51
C LYS A 58 2.16 -8.34 6.62
N GLN A 59 2.43 -7.74 7.77
CA GLN A 59 2.87 -8.42 8.98
C GLN A 59 1.84 -8.16 10.08
N GLY A 60 1.34 -9.24 10.70
CA GLY A 60 0.24 -9.18 11.63
C GLY A 60 -1.03 -8.57 11.02
N GLU A 61 -1.86 -8.00 11.89
CA GLU A 61 -3.17 -7.46 11.48
C GLU A 61 -3.07 -6.06 10.84
N THR A 62 -2.04 -5.29 11.21
CA THR A 62 -2.03 -3.84 11.03
C THR A 62 -0.83 -3.29 10.29
N ASP A 63 0.28 -4.01 10.19
CA ASP A 63 1.51 -3.48 9.60
C ASP A 63 1.57 -3.83 8.11
N TYR A 64 1.62 -2.79 7.28
CA TYR A 64 1.67 -2.89 5.82
C TYR A 64 2.96 -2.27 5.32
N CYS A 65 3.58 -2.90 4.34
CA CYS A 65 4.58 -2.26 3.48
C CYS A 65 4.10 -2.39 2.04
N ILE A 66 3.92 -1.25 1.37
CA ILE A 66 3.33 -1.17 0.03
C ILE A 66 4.37 -0.59 -0.91
N ARG A 67 4.68 -1.32 -1.98
CA ARG A 67 5.56 -0.85 -3.06
C ARG A 67 4.72 -0.03 -4.00
N VAL A 68 5.16 1.18 -4.28
CA VAL A 68 4.44 2.16 -5.08
C VAL A 68 5.36 2.70 -6.15
N GLU A 69 4.88 2.67 -7.39
CA GLU A 69 5.47 3.44 -8.47
C GLU A 69 4.94 4.87 -8.41
N VAL A 70 5.86 5.84 -8.44
CA VAL A 70 5.59 7.26 -8.47
C VAL A 70 6.29 7.91 -9.66
N ASN A 71 5.69 8.99 -10.17
CA ASN A 71 6.24 9.75 -11.30
C ASN A 71 6.56 8.91 -12.56
N ASN A 72 5.87 7.79 -12.75
CA ASN A 72 6.00 6.85 -13.88
C ASN A 72 7.35 6.13 -14.01
N SER A 73 8.19 6.11 -12.97
CA SER A 73 9.45 5.35 -13.00
C SER A 73 10.15 5.21 -11.65
N GLU A 74 9.84 6.05 -10.66
CA GLU A 74 10.46 5.97 -9.34
C GLU A 74 9.69 4.96 -8.49
N MET A 75 10.38 4.08 -7.78
CA MET A 75 9.74 3.18 -6.84
C MET A 75 10.04 3.59 -5.40
N ILE A 76 9.02 3.49 -4.56
CA ILE A 76 9.14 3.69 -3.12
C ILE A 76 8.45 2.55 -2.40
N ASP A 77 9.03 2.12 -1.28
CA ASP A 77 8.35 1.27 -0.33
C ASP A 77 7.79 2.17 0.78
N VAL A 78 6.49 2.08 1.03
CA VAL A 78 5.78 2.83 2.08
C VAL A 78 5.32 1.85 3.15
N SER A 79 5.98 1.88 4.30
CA SER A 79 5.65 1.07 5.47
C SER A 79 4.81 1.86 6.46
N GLY A 80 3.82 1.26 7.10
CA GLY A 80 3.07 1.90 8.16
C GLY A 80 2.00 1.00 8.77
N GLN A 81 1.37 1.51 9.82
CA GLN A 81 0.29 0.82 10.52
C GLN A 81 -1.06 1.35 10.05
N TYR A 82 -1.98 0.44 9.74
CA TYR A 82 -3.37 0.74 9.47
C TYR A 82 -4.28 0.08 10.50
N CYS A 83 -4.92 0.89 11.34
CA CYS A 83 -5.84 0.45 12.38
C CYS A 83 -7.11 1.31 12.33
N ALA A 84 -8.28 0.68 12.27
CA ALA A 84 -9.59 1.35 12.36
C ALA A 84 -9.71 2.58 11.44
N GLY A 85 -9.28 2.44 10.18
CA GLY A 85 -9.37 3.50 9.18
C GLY A 85 -8.29 4.59 9.26
N SER A 86 -7.42 4.54 10.28
CA SER A 86 -6.33 5.51 10.49
C SER A 86 -4.97 4.90 10.17
N VAL A 87 -4.11 5.71 9.54
CA VAL A 87 -2.72 5.36 9.25
C VAL A 87 -1.80 6.00 10.29
N ARG A 88 -0.79 5.26 10.77
CA ARG A 88 0.20 5.74 11.75
C ARG A 88 1.59 5.18 11.43
N ARG A 89 2.62 5.80 12.04
CA ARG A 89 4.03 5.35 11.95
C ARG A 89 4.54 5.18 10.52
N VAL A 90 3.98 5.93 9.57
CA VAL A 90 4.36 5.84 8.15
C VAL A 90 5.84 6.13 8.00
N LYS A 91 6.55 5.28 7.28
CA LYS A 91 7.90 5.50 6.80
C LYS A 91 7.88 5.22 5.31
N ALA A 92 8.75 5.88 4.58
CA ALA A 92 8.91 5.62 3.16
C ALA A 92 10.40 5.64 2.84
N LYS A 93 10.82 4.82 1.89
CA LYS A 93 12.19 4.76 1.35
C LYS A 93 12.12 4.62 -0.16
N HIS A 94 13.11 5.15 -0.87
CA HIS A 94 13.29 4.83 -2.28
C HIS A 94 13.79 3.40 -2.43
N VAL A 95 13.33 2.73 -3.48
CA VAL A 95 13.74 1.39 -3.86
C VAL A 95 13.85 1.28 -5.38
N THR A 96 14.48 0.22 -5.87
CA THR A 96 14.46 -0.21 -7.26
C THR A 96 13.64 -1.49 -7.42
N GLU A 97 13.50 -1.97 -8.65
CA GLU A 97 12.85 -3.26 -8.95
C GLU A 97 13.58 -4.45 -8.32
N ASP A 98 14.91 -4.37 -8.21
CA ASP A 98 15.77 -5.42 -7.67
C ASP A 98 15.78 -5.47 -6.13
N ASP A 99 15.28 -4.42 -5.45
CA ASP A 99 15.26 -4.37 -4.00
C ASP A 99 14.16 -5.27 -3.42
N ASP A 100 14.49 -6.02 -2.37
CA ASP A 100 13.51 -6.80 -1.63
C ASP A 100 12.52 -5.90 -0.87
N GLN A 101 11.22 -6.19 -1.04
CA GLN A 101 10.17 -5.51 -0.30
C GLN A 101 10.19 -5.98 1.17
N THR A 102 10.52 -5.06 2.08
CA THR A 102 10.77 -5.35 3.49
C THR A 102 10.29 -4.20 4.39
N PHE A 103 10.00 -4.50 5.65
CA PHE A 103 9.71 -3.47 6.67
C PHE A 103 11.01 -2.80 7.16
N PHE A 104 10.94 -1.52 7.53
CA PHE A 104 12.10 -0.71 7.96
C PHE A 104 11.73 0.38 8.97
#